data_AF-A0A192H4T9-F1
#
_entry.id   AF-A0A192H4T9-F1
#
_cell.length_a   1.000
_cell.length_b   1.000
_cell.length_c   1.000
_cell.angle_alpha   90.00
_cell.angle_beta   90.00
_cell.angle_gamma   90.00
#
_symmetry.space_group_name_H-M   'P 1'
#
loop_
_entity.id
_entity.type
_entity.pdbx_description
1 polymer ?
#
loop_
_entity_poly.entity_id
_entity_poly.type
_entity_poly.pdbx_seq_one_letter_code
_entity_poly.pdbx_strand_id
1 'polypeptide(L)'
;MEFEQNAVAYLVDHPDICKSTEIEARWFHVIKFQHLVKVILENDGDFKDWVDVKRRFFLAYPLDFAEDEWVKLHDTGVTTKTFKSVLQGLKAWYYQGELEALAGRYAKYPTSENMLALGEMTELVRVLNLPELPTKKLSEYADDLRYYLDHSRSAGIKTFQQLNKVLGNGLCGGVLWTIGARPGVGKSAFGLSFIQSALAIDPEICVDHFSLEMTGEDNFNRTIAFHTGIPVNQLRNTSIYTTKFWFYRRLSK
;
A
#
# COMPACT_ATOMS: atom_id res chain seq x y z
N MET A 1 22.74 -2.13 18.38
CA MET A 1 23.69 -1.06 18.76
C MET A 1 24.69 -0.77 17.64
N GLU A 2 25.42 -1.76 17.11
CA GLU A 2 26.37 -1.55 15.99
C GLU A 2 25.71 -1.01 14.71
N PHE A 3 24.49 -1.45 14.37
CA PHE A 3 23.75 -0.93 13.22
C PHE A 3 23.38 0.56 13.33
N GLU A 4 22.92 1.00 14.51
CA GLU A 4 22.65 2.43 14.74
C GLU A 4 23.93 3.25 14.64
N GLN A 5 25.03 2.75 15.20
CA GLN A 5 26.33 3.39 15.10
C GLN A 5 26.76 3.56 13.64
N ASN A 6 26.57 2.55 12.79
CA ASN A 6 26.88 2.63 11.35
C ASN A 6 26.02 3.68 10.62
N ALA A 7 24.73 3.79 10.96
CA ALA A 7 23.86 4.81 10.38
C ALA A 7 24.27 6.22 10.81
N VAL A 8 24.61 6.40 12.08
CA VAL A 8 25.05 7.69 12.62
C VAL A 8 26.43 8.08 12.10
N ALA A 9 27.35 7.12 11.99
CA ALA A 9 28.67 7.35 11.42
C ALA A 9 28.56 7.84 9.96
N TYR A 10 27.71 7.18 9.17
CA TYR A 10 27.42 7.64 7.81
C TYR A 10 26.85 9.07 7.77
N LEU A 11 25.99 9.44 8.74
CA LEU A 11 25.43 10.80 8.82
C LEU A 11 26.45 11.86 9.24
N VAL A 12 27.45 11.49 10.03
CA VAL A 12 28.56 12.40 10.39
C VAL A 12 29.42 12.70 9.17
N ASP A 13 29.65 11.70 8.32
CA ASP A 13 30.46 11.83 7.10
C ASP A 13 29.69 12.47 5.94
N HIS A 14 28.37 12.26 5.88
CA HIS A 14 27.48 12.72 4.82
C HIS A 14 26.20 13.39 5.37
N PRO A 15 26.31 14.51 6.09
CA PRO A 15 25.17 15.13 6.76
C PRO A 15 24.12 15.68 5.78
N ASP A 16 24.52 16.00 4.55
CA ASP A 16 23.65 16.49 3.48
C ASP A 16 22.62 15.45 3.01
N ILE A 17 22.83 14.16 3.31
CA ILE A 17 21.90 13.10 2.92
C ILE A 17 20.50 13.28 3.53
N CYS A 18 20.38 14.01 4.65
CA CYS A 18 19.09 14.32 5.28
C CYS A 18 18.16 15.15 4.37
N LYS A 19 18.70 15.83 3.35
CA LYS A 19 17.91 16.56 2.34
C LYS A 19 17.23 15.64 1.33
N SER A 20 17.80 14.45 1.11
CA SER A 20 17.36 13.50 0.08
C SER A 20 16.65 12.27 0.65
N THR A 21 16.81 12.03 1.95
CA THR A 21 16.31 10.83 2.63
C THR A 21 15.57 11.25 3.89
N GLU A 22 14.36 10.70 4.09
CA GLU A 22 13.58 10.91 5.31
C GLU A 22 14.30 10.28 6.50
N ILE A 23 14.60 11.08 7.53
CA ILE A 23 15.29 10.67 8.75
C ILE A 23 14.61 11.35 9.93
N GLU A 24 14.35 10.61 10.99
CA GLU A 24 13.87 11.18 12.25
C GLU A 24 14.72 10.70 13.43
N ALA A 25 15.06 11.62 14.34
CA ALA A 25 15.86 11.32 15.53
C ALA A 25 15.22 10.22 16.40
N ARG A 26 13.88 10.17 16.47
CA ARG A 26 13.14 9.19 17.29
C ARG A 26 13.29 7.73 16.83
N TRP A 27 13.77 7.48 15.61
CA TRP A 27 13.99 6.12 15.11
C TRP A 27 15.18 5.43 15.78
N PHE A 28 16.08 6.19 16.41
CA PHE A 28 17.26 5.65 17.08
C PHE A 28 16.94 5.33 18.54
N HIS A 29 17.31 4.16 19.03
CA HIS A 29 17.04 3.79 20.43
C HIS A 29 18.01 4.47 21.40
N VAL A 30 19.26 4.68 20.98
CA VAL A 30 20.30 5.30 21.83
C VAL A 30 20.12 6.83 21.84
N ILE A 31 19.87 7.40 23.02
CA ILE A 31 19.61 8.84 23.24
C ILE A 31 20.71 9.73 22.63
N LYS A 32 21.99 9.37 22.81
CA LYS A 32 23.13 10.11 22.24
C LYS A 32 23.06 10.21 20.71
N PHE A 33 22.60 9.14 20.04
CA PHE A 33 22.40 9.13 18.60
C PHE A 33 21.19 9.97 18.18
N GLN A 34 20.11 9.95 18.97
CA GLN A 34 18.98 10.84 18.74
C GLN A 34 19.41 12.31 18.79
N HIS A 35 20.21 12.70 19.78
CA HIS A 35 20.72 14.06 19.89
C HIS A 35 21.59 14.44 18.69
N LEU A 36 22.45 13.54 18.22
CA LEU A 36 23.32 13.83 17.07
C LEU A 36 22.51 14.02 15.79
N VAL A 37 21.57 13.12 15.52
CA VAL A 37 20.66 13.22 14.38
C VAL A 37 19.82 14.49 14.47
N LYS A 38 19.35 14.85 15.67
CA LYS A 38 18.59 16.09 15.88
C LYS A 38 19.42 17.33 15.52
N VAL A 39 20.68 17.42 15.96
CA VAL A 39 21.57 18.54 15.60
C VAL A 39 21.77 18.60 14.09
N ILE A 40 21.96 17.46 13.41
CA ILE A 40 22.10 17.41 11.96
C ILE A 40 20.84 17.93 11.26
N LEU A 41 19.66 17.49 11.70
CA LEU A 41 18.37 17.91 11.14
C LEU A 41 18.05 19.39 11.40
N GLU A 42 18.35 19.91 12.59
CA GLU A 42 18.13 21.32 12.93
C GLU A 42 19.01 22.28 12.11
N ASN A 43 20.17 21.79 11.64
CA ASN A 43 21.07 22.54 10.77
C ASN A 43 20.85 22.22 9.26
N ASP A 44 19.78 21.49 8.91
CA ASP A 44 19.49 21.07 7.53
C ASP A 44 20.69 20.38 6.84
N GLY A 45 21.51 19.63 7.59
CA GLY A 45 22.70 18.99 7.04
C GLY A 45 23.78 19.94 6.49
N ASP A 46 23.70 21.25 6.77
CA ASP A 46 24.65 22.25 6.28
C ASP A 46 25.91 22.34 7.16
N PHE A 47 26.82 21.39 6.94
CA PHE A 47 28.11 21.29 7.61
C PHE A 47 29.24 21.23 6.58
N LYS A 48 30.38 21.82 6.93
CA LYS A 48 31.56 21.84 6.05
C LYS A 48 32.27 20.50 6.00
N ASP A 49 32.41 19.87 7.15
CA ASP A 49 33.13 18.61 7.39
C ASP A 49 32.67 17.98 8.72
N TRP A 50 33.13 16.76 8.98
CA TRP A 50 32.83 16.03 10.22
C TRP A 50 33.33 16.77 11.48
N VAL A 51 34.38 17.59 11.35
CA VAL A 51 34.91 18.42 12.44
C VAL A 51 33.91 19.52 12.80
N ASP A 52 33.26 20.14 11.81
CA ASP A 52 32.18 21.10 12.04
C ASP A 52 30.95 20.43 12.66
N VAL A 53 30.59 19.21 12.23
CA VAL A 53 29.53 18.41 12.87
C VAL A 53 29.85 18.20 14.36
N LYS A 54 31.06 17.71 14.67
CA LYS A 54 31.52 17.49 16.04
C LYS A 54 31.50 18.76 16.88
N ARG A 55 32.00 19.87 16.33
CA ARG A 55 32.05 21.17 17.02
C ARG A 55 30.66 21.67 17.37
N ARG A 56 29.73 21.66 16.40
CA ARG A 56 28.35 22.13 16.63
C ARG A 56 27.58 21.20 17.57
N PHE A 57 27.80 19.89 17.49
CA PHE A 57 27.24 18.95 18.45
C PHE A 57 27.74 19.21 19.87
N PHE A 58 29.05 19.40 20.06
CA PHE A 58 29.63 19.64 21.39
C PHE A 58 29.09 20.91 22.05
N LEU A 59 28.77 21.95 21.27
CA LEU A 59 28.12 23.16 21.78
C LEU A 59 26.71 22.91 22.33
N ALA A 60 25.98 21.95 21.77
CA ALA A 60 24.62 21.60 22.19
C ALA A 60 24.62 20.51 23.29
N TYR A 61 25.50 19.52 23.19
CA TYR A 61 25.53 18.30 24.01
C TYR A 61 26.97 17.92 24.42
N PRO A 62 27.60 18.67 25.34
CA PRO A 62 29.03 18.50 25.67
C PRO A 62 29.37 17.20 26.41
N LEU A 63 28.39 16.51 27.01
CA LEU A 63 28.62 15.32 27.85
C LEU A 63 28.30 14.00 27.14
N ASP A 64 27.80 14.04 25.91
CA ASP A 64 27.22 12.86 25.27
C ASP A 64 28.25 11.94 24.63
N PHE A 65 29.36 12.47 24.09
CA PHE A 65 30.40 11.65 23.44
C PHE A 65 31.79 11.93 23.99
N ALA A 66 32.54 10.85 24.23
CA ALA A 66 33.97 10.93 24.52
C ALA A 66 34.79 11.08 23.23
N GLU A 67 36.03 11.58 23.36
CA GLU A 67 36.90 11.89 22.22
C GLU A 67 37.21 10.65 21.36
N ASP A 68 37.35 9.48 21.99
CA ASP A 68 37.60 8.19 21.36
C ASP A 68 36.36 7.59 20.67
N GLU A 69 35.14 7.96 21.12
CA GLU A 69 33.89 7.55 20.48
C GLU A 69 33.68 8.26 19.13
N TRP A 70 34.11 9.53 19.02
CA TRP A 70 34.05 10.27 17.74
C TRP A 70 34.92 9.66 16.65
N VAL A 71 36.08 9.10 17.02
CA VAL A 71 36.97 8.43 16.06
C VAL A 71 36.29 7.18 15.48
N LYS A 72 35.42 6.51 16.25
CA LYS A 72 34.67 5.34 15.80
C LYS A 72 33.43 5.69 14.96
N LEU A 73 33.03 6.96 14.95
CA LEU A 73 31.90 7.48 14.17
C LEU A 73 32.35 8.06 12.82
N HIS A 74 33.63 7.98 12.49
CA HIS A 74 34.20 8.45 11.25
C HIS A 74 34.82 7.28 10.48
N ASP A 75 34.74 7.30 9.14
CA ASP A 75 35.45 6.38 8.24
C ASP A 75 35.11 4.89 8.47
N THR A 76 33.81 4.61 8.66
CA THR A 76 33.31 3.25 8.90
C THR A 76 33.17 2.40 7.63
N GLY A 77 33.46 2.95 6.45
CA GLY A 77 33.32 2.26 5.16
C GLY A 77 31.87 1.92 4.77
N VAL A 78 30.89 2.54 5.44
CA VAL A 78 29.45 2.29 5.20
C VAL A 78 29.05 2.90 3.86
N THR A 79 28.47 2.08 2.97
CA THR A 79 27.96 2.56 1.68
C THR A 79 26.57 3.19 1.83
N THR A 80 26.19 4.08 0.90
CA THR A 80 24.84 4.66 0.85
C THR A 80 23.73 3.60 0.79
N LYS A 81 23.98 2.47 0.11
CA LYS A 81 23.03 1.35 0.04
C LYS A 81 22.83 0.71 1.41
N THR A 82 23.93 0.43 2.12
CA THR A 82 23.90 -0.12 3.47
C THR A 82 23.22 0.84 4.44
N PHE A 83 23.54 2.14 4.36
CA PHE A 83 22.89 3.19 5.14
C PHE A 83 21.37 3.19 4.96
N LYS A 84 20.87 3.22 3.72
CA LYS A 84 19.42 3.21 3.43
C LYS A 84 18.74 1.96 3.97
N SER A 85 19.36 0.79 3.82
CA SER A 85 18.83 -0.47 4.35
C SER A 85 18.75 -0.47 5.88
N VAL A 86 19.80 0.02 6.55
CA VAL A 86 19.81 0.14 8.02
C VAL A 86 18.73 1.12 8.49
N LEU A 87 18.61 2.27 7.83
CA LEU A 87 17.63 3.29 8.15
C LEU A 87 16.18 2.78 8.00
N GLN A 88 15.90 2.00 6.95
CA GLN A 88 14.62 1.32 6.80
C GLN A 88 14.34 0.35 7.95
N GLY A 89 15.36 -0.41 8.38
CA GLY A 89 15.26 -1.29 9.55
C GLY A 89 14.94 -0.53 10.84
N LEU A 90 15.63 0.58 11.10
CA LEU A 90 15.38 1.44 12.26
C LEU A 90 13.97 2.02 12.25
N LYS A 91 13.53 2.52 11.09
CA LYS A 91 12.16 3.02 10.89
C LYS A 91 11.14 1.93 11.19
N ALA A 92 11.33 0.72 10.64
CA ALA A 92 10.44 -0.41 10.87
C ALA A 92 10.37 -0.81 12.36
N TRP A 93 11.51 -0.90 13.04
CA TRP A 93 11.56 -1.22 14.47
C TRP A 93 10.87 -0.16 15.34
N TYR A 94 11.06 1.12 15.02
CA TYR A 94 10.39 2.21 15.73
C TYR A 94 8.86 2.08 15.63
N TYR A 95 8.32 1.96 14.41
CA TYR A 95 6.88 1.84 14.21
C TYR A 95 6.30 0.53 14.73
N GLN A 96 7.08 -0.54 14.78
CA GLN A 96 6.69 -1.78 15.43
C GLN A 96 6.55 -1.59 16.95
N GLY A 97 7.47 -0.86 17.59
CA GLY A 97 7.35 -0.52 19.01
C GLY A 97 6.15 0.38 19.32
N GLU A 98 5.87 1.37 18.47
CA GLU A 98 4.66 2.21 18.57
C GLU A 98 3.38 1.38 18.41
N LEU A 99 3.37 0.41 17.50
CA LEU A 99 2.26 -0.53 17.34
C LEU A 99 2.04 -1.38 18.60
N GLU A 100 3.11 -1.90 19.21
CA GLU A 100 3.02 -2.65 20.47
C GLU A 100 2.45 -1.78 21.60
N ALA A 101 2.90 -0.53 21.71
CA ALA A 101 2.37 0.42 22.69
C ALA A 101 0.88 0.72 22.45
N LEU A 102 0.46 0.91 21.20
CA LEU A 102 -0.94 1.10 20.81
C LEU A 102 -1.80 -0.14 21.08
N ALA A 103 -1.28 -1.34 20.78
CA ALA A 103 -1.95 -2.60 21.10
C ALA A 103 -2.16 -2.76 22.61
N GLY A 104 -1.14 -2.44 23.41
CA GLY A 104 -1.26 -2.40 24.87
C GLY A 104 -2.28 -1.36 25.36
N ARG A 105 -2.32 -0.18 24.73
CA ARG A 105 -3.30 0.87 25.03
C ARG A 105 -4.72 0.43 24.71
N TYR A 106 -4.94 -0.20 23.56
CA TYR A 106 -6.25 -0.74 23.16
C TYR A 106 -6.70 -1.88 24.08
N ALA A 107 -5.79 -2.80 24.45
CA ALA A 107 -6.09 -3.88 25.39
C ALA A 107 -6.55 -3.35 26.76
N LYS A 108 -5.95 -2.24 27.22
CA LYS A 108 -6.35 -1.58 28.47
C LYS A 108 -7.62 -0.73 28.33
N TYR A 109 -7.80 -0.09 27.17
CA TYR A 109 -8.88 0.85 26.88
C TYR A 109 -9.45 0.59 25.47
N PRO A 110 -10.43 -0.31 25.31
CA PRO A 110 -10.98 -0.70 24.01
C PRO A 110 -11.99 0.34 23.49
N THR A 111 -11.50 1.54 23.18
CA THR A 111 -12.29 2.62 22.58
C THR A 111 -12.23 2.55 21.06
N SER A 112 -13.25 3.07 20.38
CA SER A 112 -13.28 3.16 18.90
C SER A 112 -12.10 3.96 18.35
N GLU A 113 -11.68 5.02 19.04
CA GLU A 113 -10.50 5.81 18.68
C GLU A 113 -9.22 4.97 18.73
N ASN A 114 -9.02 4.17 19.80
CA ASN A 114 -7.86 3.28 19.89
C ASN A 114 -7.90 2.16 18.86
N MET A 115 -9.08 1.65 18.52
CA MET A 115 -9.26 0.65 17.47
C MET A 115 -8.87 1.20 16.09
N LEU A 116 -9.31 2.42 15.76
CA LEU A 116 -8.95 3.09 14.51
C LEU A 116 -7.46 3.38 14.44
N ALA A 117 -6.88 3.94 15.49
CA ALA A 117 -5.44 4.21 15.55
C ALA A 117 -4.59 2.92 15.42
N LEU A 118 -5.04 1.82 16.02
CA LEU A 118 -4.40 0.51 15.88
C LEU A 118 -4.48 0.00 14.43
N GLY A 119 -5.64 0.14 13.79
CA GLY A 119 -5.82 -0.22 12.38
C GLY A 119 -4.89 0.55 11.46
N GLU A 120 -4.87 1.88 11.60
CA GLU A 120 -3.98 2.76 10.81
C GLU A 120 -2.50 2.41 11.00
N MET A 121 -2.06 2.19 12.24
CA MET A 121 -0.66 1.82 12.51
C MET A 121 -0.32 0.44 11.95
N THR A 122 -1.27 -0.51 12.00
CA THR A 122 -1.07 -1.85 11.43
C THR A 122 -0.87 -1.78 9.92
N GLU A 123 -1.68 -0.98 9.23
CA GLU A 123 -1.52 -0.74 7.79
C GLU A 123 -0.16 -0.12 7.45
N LEU A 124 0.27 0.88 8.24
CA LEU A 124 1.57 1.54 8.07
C LEU A 124 2.73 0.56 8.26
N VAL A 125 2.75 -0.22 9.35
CA VAL A 125 3.78 -1.23 9.60
C VAL A 125 3.80 -2.29 8.51
N ARG A 126 2.63 -2.70 7.99
CA ARG A 126 2.57 -3.63 6.86
C ARG A 126 3.26 -3.04 5.63
N VAL A 127 2.97 -1.78 5.28
CA VAL A 127 3.57 -1.12 4.12
C VAL A 127 5.09 -0.97 4.27
N LEU A 128 5.58 -0.62 5.46
CA LEU A 128 7.02 -0.51 5.73
C LEU A 128 7.76 -1.85 5.62
N ASN A 129 7.08 -2.96 5.90
CA ASN A 129 7.62 -4.30 5.76
C ASN A 129 7.47 -4.90 4.35
N LEU A 130 6.81 -4.19 3.42
CA LEU A 130 6.81 -4.64 2.03
C LEU A 130 8.22 -4.46 1.45
N PRO A 131 8.73 -5.45 0.69
CA PRO A 131 9.98 -5.27 -0.02
C PRO A 131 9.86 -4.08 -0.97
N GLU A 132 10.94 -3.32 -1.14
CA GLU A 132 11.00 -2.30 -2.18
C GLU A 132 10.57 -2.91 -3.51
N LEU A 133 9.70 -2.21 -4.24
CA LEU A 133 9.30 -2.66 -5.56
C LEU A 133 10.57 -2.78 -6.41
N PRO A 134 10.84 -3.97 -6.99
CA PRO A 134 12.05 -4.18 -7.74
C PRO A 134 12.07 -3.21 -8.92
N THR A 135 12.98 -2.25 -8.87
CA THR A 135 13.23 -1.38 -10.01
C THR A 135 14.10 -2.16 -10.98
N LYS A 136 13.49 -2.67 -12.05
CA LYS A 136 14.21 -3.37 -13.12
C LYS A 136 14.96 -2.36 -14.00
N LYS A 137 16.15 -2.74 -14.46
CA LYS A 137 16.85 -1.97 -15.50
C LYS A 137 16.08 -2.04 -16.83
N LEU A 138 16.26 -1.06 -17.70
CA LEU A 138 15.64 -1.08 -19.04
C LEU A 138 16.00 -2.32 -19.86
N SER A 139 17.23 -2.84 -19.69
CA SER A 139 17.67 -4.09 -20.33
C SER A 139 16.85 -5.30 -19.88
N GLU A 140 16.48 -5.37 -18.59
CA GLU A 140 15.68 -6.46 -18.06
C GLU A 140 14.25 -6.42 -18.61
N TYR A 141 13.67 -5.22 -18.81
CA TYR A 141 12.39 -5.08 -19.51
C TYR A 141 12.48 -5.53 -20.97
N ALA A 142 13.60 -5.28 -21.64
CA ALA A 142 13.82 -5.75 -23.01
C ALA A 142 13.92 -7.28 -23.08
N ASP A 143 14.54 -7.91 -22.09
CA ASP A 143 14.63 -9.37 -21.98
C ASP A 143 13.28 -10.00 -21.64
N ASP A 144 12.51 -9.41 -20.72
CA ASP A 144 11.12 -9.79 -20.45
C ASP A 144 10.28 -9.72 -21.75
N LEU A 145 10.41 -8.63 -22.51
CA LEU A 145 9.68 -8.46 -23.78
C LEU A 145 10.06 -9.54 -24.80
N ARG A 146 11.36 -9.84 -24.97
CA ARG A 146 11.83 -10.92 -25.85
C ARG A 146 11.23 -12.25 -25.44
N TYR A 147 11.23 -12.55 -24.14
CA TYR A 147 10.64 -13.76 -23.60
C TYR A 147 9.14 -13.87 -23.96
N TYR A 148 8.39 -12.77 -23.83
CA TYR A 148 6.95 -12.72 -24.14
C TYR A 148 6.62 -12.71 -25.64
N LEU A 149 7.60 -12.52 -26.54
CA LEU A 149 7.38 -12.72 -27.97
C LEU A 149 7.23 -14.21 -28.31
N ASP A 150 7.96 -15.06 -27.59
CA ASP A 150 8.00 -16.51 -27.83
C ASP A 150 7.07 -17.30 -26.88
N HIS A 151 6.63 -16.68 -25.78
CA HIS A 151 5.78 -17.31 -24.76
C HIS A 151 4.46 -16.56 -24.58
N SER A 152 3.34 -17.29 -24.54
CA SER A 152 2.03 -16.69 -24.28
C SER A 152 1.97 -16.12 -22.87
N ARG A 153 1.67 -14.82 -22.76
CA ARG A 153 1.39 -14.17 -21.47
C ARG A 153 0.09 -14.71 -20.87
N SER A 154 0.02 -14.76 -19.53
CA SER A 154 -1.24 -15.00 -18.82
C SER A 154 -2.31 -14.04 -19.34
N ALA A 155 -3.44 -14.59 -19.81
CA ALA A 155 -4.55 -13.77 -20.28
C ALA A 155 -5.05 -12.86 -19.15
N GLY A 156 -5.44 -11.63 -19.48
CA GLY A 156 -6.15 -10.76 -18.54
C GLY A 156 -7.52 -11.35 -18.18
N ILE A 157 -8.13 -10.81 -17.12
CA ILE A 157 -9.48 -11.20 -16.68
C ILE A 157 -10.45 -11.01 -17.85
N LYS A 158 -11.14 -12.09 -18.22
CA LYS A 158 -12.08 -12.10 -19.33
C LYS A 158 -13.43 -11.59 -18.90
N THR A 159 -14.06 -10.79 -19.76
CA THR A 159 -15.47 -10.41 -19.63
C THR A 159 -16.18 -10.63 -20.97
N PHE A 160 -16.67 -9.59 -21.63
CA PHE A 160 -17.36 -9.70 -22.90
C PHE A 160 -16.38 -10.00 -24.05
N GLN A 161 -16.75 -10.93 -24.93
CA GLN A 161 -15.88 -11.37 -26.03
C GLN A 161 -15.37 -10.21 -26.91
N GLN A 162 -16.23 -9.23 -27.23
CA GLN A 162 -15.86 -8.07 -28.02
C GLN A 162 -14.84 -7.19 -27.29
N LEU A 163 -15.06 -6.97 -25.99
CA LEU A 163 -14.15 -6.18 -25.17
C LEU A 163 -12.80 -6.88 -25.00
N ASN A 164 -12.80 -8.19 -24.77
CA ASN A 164 -11.58 -8.99 -24.65
C ASN A 164 -10.71 -8.90 -25.92
N LYS A 165 -11.33 -8.81 -27.11
CA LYS A 165 -10.63 -8.62 -28.38
C LYS A 165 -9.98 -7.24 -28.47
N VAL A 166 -10.71 -6.18 -28.11
CA VAL A 166 -10.20 -4.80 -28.15
C VAL A 166 -9.10 -4.58 -27.12
N LEU A 167 -9.22 -5.18 -25.93
CA LEU A 167 -8.27 -5.00 -24.83
C LEU A 167 -7.04 -5.92 -24.91
N GLY A 168 -6.83 -6.60 -26.03
CA GLY A 168 -5.63 -7.44 -26.19
C GLY A 168 -5.61 -8.63 -25.22
N ASN A 169 -6.73 -9.37 -25.17
CA ASN A 169 -6.91 -10.58 -24.36
C ASN A 169 -7.36 -10.33 -22.90
N GLY A 170 -8.23 -9.34 -22.65
CA GLY A 170 -8.93 -9.13 -21.37
C GLY A 170 -8.36 -7.99 -20.52
N LEU A 171 -8.78 -7.89 -19.25
CA LEU A 171 -8.29 -6.87 -18.33
C LEU A 171 -6.97 -7.29 -17.69
N CYS A 172 -5.88 -6.61 -18.03
CA CYS A 172 -4.58 -6.83 -17.42
C CYS A 172 -4.48 -6.12 -16.05
N GLY A 173 -3.76 -6.76 -15.12
CA GLY A 173 -3.42 -6.16 -13.83
C GLY A 173 -2.50 -4.95 -13.96
N GLY A 174 -2.52 -4.07 -12.95
CA GLY A 174 -1.72 -2.84 -12.92
C GLY A 174 -2.27 -1.68 -13.74
N VAL A 175 -3.51 -1.78 -14.24
CA VAL A 175 -4.17 -0.74 -15.05
C VAL A 175 -5.48 -0.31 -14.39
N LEU A 176 -5.70 1.01 -14.31
CA LEU A 176 -6.99 1.60 -13.89
C LEU A 176 -7.90 1.77 -15.10
N TRP A 177 -9.04 1.08 -15.09
CA TRP A 177 -10.07 1.18 -16.13
C TRP A 177 -11.22 2.07 -15.65
N THR A 178 -11.62 3.04 -16.47
CA THR A 178 -12.68 4.00 -16.12
C THR A 178 -13.84 3.92 -17.10
N ILE A 179 -15.07 3.82 -16.58
CA ILE A 179 -16.31 3.81 -17.37
C ILE A 179 -17.08 5.11 -17.10
N GLY A 180 -17.03 6.03 -18.06
CA GLY A 180 -17.81 7.26 -18.05
C GLY A 180 -19.13 7.10 -18.80
N ALA A 181 -20.25 7.43 -18.15
CA ALA A 181 -21.57 7.45 -18.78
C ALA A 181 -22.46 8.51 -18.13
N ARG A 182 -23.49 8.97 -18.86
CA ARG A 182 -24.50 9.89 -18.31
C ARG A 182 -25.37 9.21 -17.24
N PRO A 183 -25.94 9.96 -16.29
CA PRO A 183 -26.94 9.42 -15.36
C PRO A 183 -28.08 8.72 -16.11
N GLY A 184 -28.53 7.57 -15.60
CA GLY A 184 -29.63 6.80 -16.20
C GLY A 184 -29.24 5.89 -17.38
N VAL A 185 -28.03 6.00 -17.95
CA VAL A 185 -27.57 5.11 -19.05
C VAL A 185 -27.28 3.68 -18.59
N GLY A 186 -27.20 3.46 -17.27
CA GLY A 186 -27.02 2.13 -16.71
C GLY A 186 -25.57 1.80 -16.34
N LYS A 187 -24.71 2.79 -16.04
CA LYS A 187 -23.33 2.56 -15.55
C LYS A 187 -23.24 1.49 -14.47
N SER A 188 -24.08 1.59 -13.43
CA SER A 188 -24.06 0.64 -12.31
C SER A 188 -24.59 -0.74 -12.70
N ALA A 189 -25.59 -0.81 -13.59
CA ALA A 189 -26.09 -2.08 -14.11
C ALA A 189 -25.03 -2.77 -14.99
N PHE A 190 -24.35 -2.01 -15.86
CA PHE A 190 -23.24 -2.49 -16.65
C PHE A 190 -22.09 -2.99 -15.77
N GLY A 191 -21.73 -2.25 -14.71
CA GLY A 191 -20.72 -2.70 -13.74
C GLY A 191 -21.05 -4.07 -13.12
N LEU A 192 -22.30 -4.30 -12.72
CA LEU A 192 -22.73 -5.61 -12.22
C LEU A 192 -22.68 -6.69 -13.30
N SER A 193 -23.21 -6.42 -14.49
CA SER A 193 -23.14 -7.37 -15.62
C SER A 193 -21.70 -7.72 -16.00
N PHE A 194 -20.78 -6.76 -15.86
CA PHE A 194 -19.36 -6.93 -16.11
C PHE A 194 -18.75 -7.94 -15.12
N ILE A 195 -19.04 -7.77 -13.83
CA ILE A 195 -18.62 -8.69 -12.76
C ILE A 195 -19.21 -10.09 -12.99
N GLN A 196 -20.52 -10.18 -13.27
CA GLN A 196 -21.19 -11.46 -13.53
C GLN A 196 -20.60 -12.17 -14.76
N SER A 197 -20.27 -11.42 -15.82
CA SER A 197 -19.61 -11.98 -17.00
C SER A 197 -18.21 -12.51 -16.70
N ALA A 198 -17.46 -11.85 -15.80
CA ALA A 198 -16.13 -12.31 -15.40
C ALA A 198 -16.23 -13.64 -14.61
N LEU A 199 -17.07 -13.66 -13.59
CA LEU A 199 -17.30 -14.82 -12.73
C LEU A 199 -17.87 -16.03 -13.49
N ALA A 200 -18.67 -15.79 -14.53
CA ALA A 200 -19.19 -16.85 -15.39
C ALA A 200 -18.11 -17.53 -16.25
N ILE A 201 -17.04 -16.79 -16.59
CA ILE A 201 -15.92 -17.33 -17.38
C ILE A 201 -14.89 -17.99 -16.46
N ASP A 202 -14.61 -17.36 -15.33
CA ASP A 202 -13.64 -17.83 -14.35
C ASP A 202 -14.22 -17.68 -12.93
N PRO A 203 -14.78 -18.77 -12.36
CA PRO A 203 -15.35 -18.78 -11.03
C PRO A 203 -14.35 -18.59 -9.89
N GLU A 204 -13.04 -18.72 -10.15
CA GLU A 204 -12.00 -18.57 -9.12
C GLU A 204 -11.63 -17.10 -8.87
N ILE A 205 -12.07 -16.18 -9.75
CA ILE A 205 -11.82 -14.74 -9.58
C ILE A 205 -12.57 -14.21 -8.36
N CYS A 206 -11.84 -13.56 -7.47
CA CYS A 206 -12.42 -12.75 -6.39
C CYS A 206 -12.64 -11.31 -6.86
N VAL A 207 -13.80 -10.74 -6.56
CA VAL A 207 -14.17 -9.38 -6.95
C VAL A 207 -14.69 -8.61 -5.75
N ASP A 208 -14.03 -7.49 -5.45
CA ASP A 208 -14.50 -6.51 -4.48
C ASP A 208 -15.33 -5.42 -5.17
N HIS A 209 -16.60 -5.29 -4.79
CA HIS A 209 -17.51 -4.30 -5.34
C HIS A 209 -17.87 -3.22 -4.31
N PHE A 210 -17.36 -2.02 -4.52
CA PHE A 210 -17.64 -0.85 -3.68
C PHE A 210 -18.74 0.00 -4.30
N SER A 211 -19.89 0.06 -3.64
CA SER A 211 -21.05 0.85 -4.07
C SER A 211 -21.34 1.96 -3.08
N LEU A 212 -21.20 3.20 -3.54
CA LEU A 212 -21.44 4.40 -2.72
C LEU A 212 -22.85 4.98 -2.91
N GLU A 213 -23.48 4.76 -4.07
CA GLU A 213 -24.81 5.30 -4.39
C GLU A 213 -25.94 4.31 -4.08
N MET A 214 -25.68 3.00 -4.23
CA MET A 214 -26.69 1.96 -4.07
C MET A 214 -26.40 1.07 -2.86
N THR A 215 -27.45 0.64 -2.17
CA THR A 215 -27.35 -0.29 -1.05
C THR A 215 -26.91 -1.69 -1.50
N GLY A 216 -26.44 -2.51 -0.55
CA GLY A 216 -26.13 -3.92 -0.82
C GLY A 216 -27.33 -4.70 -1.33
N GLU A 217 -28.53 -4.44 -0.78
CA GLU A 217 -29.78 -5.07 -1.21
C GLU A 217 -30.15 -4.71 -2.65
N ASP A 218 -29.96 -3.44 -3.04
CA ASP A 218 -30.22 -2.98 -4.40
C ASP A 218 -29.30 -3.64 -5.42
N ASN A 219 -28.02 -3.79 -5.08
CA ASN A 219 -27.07 -4.50 -5.91
C ASN A 219 -27.41 -6.00 -6.00
N PHE A 220 -27.78 -6.63 -4.87
CA PHE A 220 -28.19 -8.02 -4.83
C PHE A 220 -29.41 -8.30 -5.72
N ASN A 221 -30.46 -7.49 -5.60
CA ASN A 221 -31.67 -7.61 -6.43
C ASN A 221 -31.35 -7.47 -7.92
N ARG A 222 -30.39 -6.63 -8.30
CA ARG A 222 -29.92 -6.52 -9.70
C ARG A 222 -29.14 -7.76 -10.15
N THR A 223 -28.33 -8.35 -9.28
CA THR A 223 -27.66 -9.63 -9.57
C THR A 223 -28.67 -10.76 -9.79
N ILE A 224 -29.69 -10.86 -8.93
CA ILE A 224 -30.78 -11.84 -9.12
C ILE A 224 -31.55 -11.57 -10.41
N ALA A 225 -31.87 -10.31 -10.70
CA ALA A 225 -32.52 -9.93 -11.96
C ALA A 225 -31.69 -10.32 -13.19
N PHE A 226 -30.36 -10.17 -13.13
CA PHE A 226 -29.45 -10.57 -14.20
C PHE A 226 -29.51 -12.08 -14.48
N HIS A 227 -29.50 -12.91 -13.42
CA HIS A 227 -29.54 -14.37 -13.56
C HIS A 227 -30.92 -14.92 -13.91
N THR A 228 -31.99 -14.31 -13.38
CA THR A 228 -33.36 -14.82 -13.53
C THR A 228 -34.12 -14.22 -14.71
N GLY A 229 -33.66 -13.08 -15.24
CA GLY A 229 -34.40 -12.26 -16.20
C GLY A 229 -35.64 -11.56 -15.60
N ILE A 230 -35.89 -11.70 -14.30
CA ILE A 230 -37.01 -11.05 -13.64
C ILE A 230 -36.69 -9.55 -13.45
N PRO A 231 -37.56 -8.62 -13.88
CA PRO A 231 -37.31 -7.19 -13.70
C PRO A 231 -37.15 -6.82 -12.22
N VAL A 232 -36.15 -5.97 -11.92
CA VAL A 232 -35.81 -5.54 -10.55
C VAL A 232 -37.01 -4.96 -9.79
N ASN A 233 -37.90 -4.24 -10.48
CA ASN A 233 -39.10 -3.67 -9.87
C ASN A 233 -40.06 -4.73 -9.32
N GLN A 234 -40.07 -5.94 -9.91
CA GLN A 234 -40.88 -7.06 -9.43
C GLN A 234 -40.23 -7.75 -8.23
N LEU A 235 -38.89 -7.78 -8.17
CA LEU A 235 -38.14 -8.31 -7.02
C LEU A 235 -38.29 -7.43 -5.79
N ARG A 236 -38.38 -6.10 -5.97
CA ARG A 236 -38.67 -5.16 -4.88
C ARG A 236 -40.11 -5.25 -4.36
N ASN A 237 -41.04 -5.74 -5.18
CA ASN A 237 -42.46 -5.79 -4.82
C ASN A 237 -43.09 -7.14 -5.17
N THR A 238 -42.71 -8.15 -4.39
CA THR A 238 -43.07 -9.56 -4.60
C THR A 238 -44.56 -9.88 -4.36
N SER A 239 -45.28 -9.02 -3.65
CA SER A 239 -46.70 -9.19 -3.33
C SER A 239 -47.64 -8.95 -4.52
N ILE A 240 -47.21 -8.22 -5.54
CA ILE A 240 -48.04 -7.88 -6.71
C ILE A 240 -48.08 -9.04 -7.74
N TYR A 241 -47.08 -9.91 -7.77
CA TYR A 241 -46.89 -10.88 -8.86
C TYR A 241 -47.06 -12.36 -8.46
N THR A 242 -47.20 -12.65 -7.16
CA THR A 242 -47.40 -14.01 -6.63
C THR A 242 -48.68 -14.69 -7.13
N THR A 243 -49.67 -13.93 -7.63
CA THR A 243 -50.91 -14.51 -8.18
C THR A 243 -50.81 -14.92 -9.66
N LYS A 244 -49.84 -14.41 -10.45
CA LYS A 244 -49.72 -14.73 -11.89
C LYS A 244 -48.59 -15.71 -12.23
N PHE A 245 -47.54 -15.79 -11.42
CA PHE A 245 -46.32 -16.56 -11.75
C PHE A 245 -46.52 -18.08 -11.70
N TRP A 246 -47.42 -18.58 -10.85
CA TRP A 246 -47.75 -20.02 -10.78
C TRP A 246 -48.68 -20.52 -11.89
N PHE A 247 -49.39 -19.62 -12.59
CA PHE A 247 -50.38 -20.02 -13.60
C PHE A 247 -49.74 -20.38 -14.95
N TYR A 248 -48.66 -19.68 -15.34
CA TYR A 248 -48.02 -19.89 -16.64
C TYR A 248 -47.10 -21.11 -16.71
N ARG A 249 -46.53 -21.56 -15.59
CA ARG A 249 -45.62 -22.73 -15.57
C ARG A 249 -46.34 -24.09 -15.63
N ARG A 250 -47.68 -24.11 -15.60
CA ARG A 250 -48.51 -25.32 -15.80
C ARG A 250 -48.92 -25.56 -17.26
N LEU A 251 -48.73 -24.59 -18.15
CA LEU A 251 -49.24 -24.66 -19.54
C LEU A 251 -48.16 -24.94 -20.60
N SER A 252 -46.88 -25.08 -20.22
CA SER A 252 -45.84 -25.62 -21.11
C SER A 252 -45.28 -26.92 -20.52
N LYS A 253 -46.03 -28.00 -20.70
CA LYS A 253 -45.45 -29.34 -20.86
C LYS A 253 -45.15 -29.54 -22.34
#